data_AF-A0A645BF33-F1
#
_entry.id   AF-A0A645BF33-F1
#
_cell.length_a   1.000
_cell.length_b   1.000
_cell.length_c   1.000
_cell.angle_alpha   90.00
_cell.angle_beta   90.00
_cell.angle_gamma   90.00
#
_symmetry.space_group_name_H-M   'P 1'
#
loop_
_entity.id
_entity.type
_entity.pdbx_description
1 polymer ?
#
loop_
_entity_poly.entity_id
_entity_poly.type
_entity_poly.pdbx_seq_one_letter_code
_entity_poly.pdbx_strand_id
1 'polypeptide(L)'
;MKLFEKKKTDYTVIIGCGRFGSSLANALCNGGGVVLVIDRNNDAFSKIVAPSLYLGFTTLIGDATDIDVLREAQVEKATAVIVATNNDNTNIMIAQIVKELFKKERVIAKLNDTERECVYRKLGIDTISPAALFVKESCSWLSGAQEAVDV
;
A
#
# COMPACT_ATOMS: atom_id res chain seq x y z
N MET A 1 16.84 15.19 30.41
CA MET A 1 16.88 13.71 30.44
C MET A 1 15.75 13.18 29.54
N LYS A 2 16.00 13.09 28.22
CA LYS A 2 15.06 12.46 27.26
C LYS A 2 15.24 10.95 27.35
N LEU A 3 14.64 10.34 28.36
CA LEU A 3 14.65 8.89 28.53
C LEU A 3 13.53 8.30 27.67
N PHE A 4 13.93 7.49 26.68
CA PHE A 4 13.09 6.63 25.85
C PHE A 4 12.10 7.35 24.92
N GLU A 5 12.61 7.85 23.81
CA GLU A 5 11.80 7.98 22.59
C GLU A 5 11.30 6.57 22.23
N LYS A 6 9.98 6.33 22.37
CA LYS A 6 9.35 5.05 22.02
C LYS A 6 9.74 4.74 20.58
N LYS A 7 10.54 3.69 20.37
CA LYS A 7 10.93 3.24 19.03
C LYS A 7 9.63 2.93 18.26
N LYS A 8 9.28 3.79 17.32
CA LYS A 8 8.11 3.61 16.46
C LYS A 8 8.30 2.29 15.72
N THR A 9 7.34 1.38 15.83
CA THR A 9 7.36 0.17 15.00
C THR A 9 7.08 0.63 13.58
N ASP A 10 8.11 0.63 12.72
CA ASP A 10 7.98 1.02 11.32
C ASP A 10 7.40 -0.14 10.52
N TYR A 11 6.07 -0.18 10.40
CA TYR A 11 5.38 -1.16 9.56
C TYR A 11 4.49 -0.49 8.53
N THR A 12 4.30 -1.17 7.40
CA THR A 12 3.40 -0.75 6.33
C THR A 12 2.19 -1.67 6.31
N VAL A 13 0.99 -1.08 6.22
CA VAL A 13 -0.24 -1.84 6.00
C VAL A 13 -0.52 -1.89 4.50
N ILE A 14 -0.69 -3.09 3.95
CA ILE A 14 -1.12 -3.31 2.57
C ILE A 14 -2.52 -3.89 2.60
N ILE A 15 -3.43 -3.26 1.87
CA ILE A 15 -4.83 -3.67 1.79
C ILE A 15 -5.10 -4.25 0.39
N GLY A 16 -5.44 -5.53 0.35
CA GLY A 16 -5.58 -6.35 -0.86
C GLY A 16 -4.32 -7.17 -1.13
N CYS A 17 -4.44 -8.49 -1.02
CA CYS A 17 -3.45 -9.52 -1.30
C CYS A 17 -3.66 -10.19 -2.67
N GLY A 18 -4.07 -9.39 -3.67
CA GLY A 18 -4.05 -9.79 -5.07
C GLY A 18 -2.62 -9.85 -5.62
N ARG A 19 -2.46 -10.05 -6.93
CA ARG A 19 -1.14 -10.12 -7.60
C ARG A 19 -0.22 -8.94 -7.26
N PHE A 20 -0.76 -7.72 -7.23
CA PHE A 20 0.03 -6.53 -6.94
C PHE A 20 0.42 -6.45 -5.46
N GLY A 21 -0.56 -6.58 -4.55
CA GLY A 21 -0.32 -6.47 -3.12
C GLY A 21 0.57 -7.57 -2.56
N SER A 22 0.45 -8.81 -3.04
CA SER A 22 1.35 -9.90 -2.62
C SER A 22 2.78 -9.68 -3.11
N SER A 23 2.97 -9.23 -4.36
CA SER A 23 4.31 -8.90 -4.89
C SER A 23 4.95 -7.74 -4.13
N LEU A 24 4.15 -6.71 -3.80
CA LEU A 24 4.61 -5.59 -2.98
C LEU A 24 4.98 -6.04 -1.56
N ALA A 25 4.17 -6.89 -0.93
CA ALA A 25 4.46 -7.44 0.39
C ALA A 25 5.78 -8.23 0.39
N ASN A 26 5.96 -9.13 -0.59
CA ASN A 26 7.19 -9.90 -0.76
C ASN A 26 8.41 -8.98 -0.95
N ALA A 27 8.31 -7.96 -1.81
CA ALA A 27 9.41 -7.03 -2.06
C ALA A 27 9.80 -6.25 -0.81
N LEU A 28 8.83 -5.74 -0.05
CA LEU A 28 9.08 -5.02 1.20
C LEU A 28 9.68 -5.92 2.28
N CYS A 29 9.17 -7.14 2.43
CA CYS A 29 9.70 -8.10 3.40
C CYS A 29 11.13 -8.55 3.06
N ASN A 30 11.43 -8.79 1.78
CA ASN A 30 12.78 -9.11 1.32
C ASN A 30 13.76 -7.96 1.56
N GLY A 31 13.29 -6.72 1.56
CA GLY A 31 14.06 -5.54 1.96
C GLY A 31 14.22 -5.34 3.47
N GLY A 32 13.74 -6.28 4.30
CA GLY A 32 13.77 -6.19 5.76
C GLY A 32 12.64 -5.35 6.38
N GLY A 33 11.64 -4.97 5.59
CA GLY A 33 10.49 -4.21 6.06
C GLY A 33 9.51 -5.06 6.87
N VAL A 34 8.77 -4.40 7.78
CA VAL A 34 7.67 -5.00 8.54
C VAL A 34 6.35 -4.69 7.80
N VAL A 35 5.56 -5.70 7.51
CA VAL A 35 4.35 -5.59 6.69
C VAL A 35 3.18 -6.30 7.34
N LEU A 36 2.04 -5.61 7.41
CA LEU A 36 0.74 -6.21 7.72
C LEU A 36 -0.11 -6.21 6.44
N VAL A 37 -0.65 -7.36 6.04
CA VAL A 37 -1.49 -7.49 4.85
C VAL A 37 -2.93 -7.81 5.26
N ILE A 38 -3.88 -7.03 4.76
CA ILE A 38 -5.32 -7.24 4.93
C ILE A 38 -5.92 -7.77 3.63
N ASP A 39 -6.66 -8.87 3.67
CA ASP A 39 -7.51 -9.31 2.55
C ASP A 39 -8.74 -10.05 3.10
N ARG A 40 -9.87 -9.92 2.42
CA ARG A 40 -11.12 -10.61 2.79
C ARG A 40 -11.07 -12.11 2.47
N ASN A 41 -10.25 -12.51 1.50
CA ASN A 41 -10.09 -13.89 1.08
C ASN A 41 -8.83 -14.48 1.72
N ASN A 42 -9.01 -15.42 2.65
CA ASN A 42 -7.91 -16.11 3.31
C ASN A 42 -6.94 -16.80 2.32
N ASP A 43 -7.47 -17.36 1.22
CA ASP A 43 -6.65 -18.04 0.20
C ASP A 43 -5.73 -17.06 -0.53
N ALA A 44 -5.99 -15.75 -0.46
CA ALA A 44 -5.15 -14.74 -1.10
C ALA A 44 -3.73 -14.74 -0.54
N PHE A 45 -3.54 -15.04 0.74
CA PHE A 45 -2.25 -15.02 1.41
C PHE A 45 -1.28 -16.10 0.92
N SER A 46 -1.78 -17.16 0.27
CA SER A 46 -0.93 -18.19 -0.36
C SER A 46 0.00 -17.63 -1.45
N LYS A 47 -0.28 -16.42 -1.96
CA LYS A 47 0.56 -15.72 -2.96
C LYS A 47 1.81 -15.08 -2.37
N ILE A 48 1.91 -15.03 -1.05
CA ILE A 48 3.06 -14.46 -0.33
C ILE A 48 4.08 -15.59 -0.15
N VAL A 49 5.30 -15.34 -0.58
CA VAL A 49 6.34 -16.36 -0.67
C VAL A 49 7.02 -16.46 0.68
N ALA A 50 7.10 -17.68 1.22
CA ALA A 50 7.79 -17.98 2.48
C ALA A 50 7.47 -17.02 3.65
N PRO A 51 6.19 -16.76 3.97
CA PRO A 51 5.80 -15.80 5.01
C PRO A 51 6.37 -16.14 6.39
N SER A 52 6.64 -17.42 6.67
CA SER A 52 7.28 -17.88 7.90
C SER A 52 8.74 -17.45 8.06
N LEU A 53 9.41 -17.06 6.97
CA LEU A 53 10.79 -16.55 7.00
C LEU A 53 10.85 -15.04 7.27
N TYR A 54 9.71 -14.34 7.20
CA TYR A 54 9.64 -12.91 7.43
C TYR A 54 9.40 -12.60 8.90
N LEU A 55 10.46 -12.15 9.59
CA LEU A 55 10.45 -11.76 11.01
C LEU A 55 9.43 -10.65 11.36
N GLY A 56 8.90 -9.93 10.36
CA GLY A 56 7.99 -8.80 10.53
C GLY A 56 6.73 -8.87 9.67
N PHE A 57 6.25 -10.07 9.35
CA PHE A 57 5.07 -10.25 8.50
C PHE A 57 3.84 -10.66 9.30
N THR A 58 2.69 -10.05 9.02
CA THR A 58 1.41 -10.39 9.65
C THR A 58 0.28 -10.32 8.63
N THR A 59 -0.69 -11.22 8.73
CA THR A 59 -1.91 -11.19 7.91
C THR A 59 -3.12 -10.93 8.78
N LEU A 60 -4.11 -10.26 8.21
CA LEU A 60 -5.43 -10.04 8.81
C LEU A 60 -6.50 -10.38 7.78
N ILE A 61 -7.38 -11.33 8.12
CA ILE A 61 -8.54 -11.65 7.28
C ILE A 61 -9.64 -10.64 7.61
N GLY A 62 -10.09 -9.87 6.63
CA GLY A 62 -11.18 -8.92 6.84
C GLY A 62 -11.49 -8.04 5.64
N ASP A 63 -12.68 -7.44 5.65
CA ASP A 63 -13.05 -6.39 4.70
C ASP A 63 -12.54 -5.04 5.22
N ALA A 64 -11.60 -4.43 4.52
CA ALA A 64 -11.01 -3.17 4.92
C ALA A 64 -11.95 -1.95 4.75
N THR A 65 -13.16 -2.13 4.22
CA THR A 65 -14.23 -1.12 4.32
C THR A 65 -14.88 -1.11 5.71
N ASP A 66 -14.68 -2.16 6.51
CA ASP A 66 -15.04 -2.20 7.93
C ASP A 66 -13.98 -1.48 8.76
N ILE A 67 -14.43 -0.50 9.54
CA ILE A 67 -13.58 0.32 10.41
C ILE A 67 -12.94 -0.54 11.51
N ASP A 68 -13.62 -1.59 11.98
CA ASP A 68 -13.09 -2.43 13.05
C ASP A 68 -11.90 -3.28 12.56
N VAL A 69 -11.91 -3.73 11.31
CA VAL A 69 -10.76 -4.38 10.67
C VAL A 69 -9.57 -3.42 10.58
N LEU A 70 -9.81 -2.16 10.23
CA LEU A 70 -8.75 -1.14 10.17
C LEU A 70 -8.19 -0.79 11.56
N ARG A 71 -9.04 -0.80 12.61
CA ARG A 71 -8.62 -0.62 14.00
C ARG A 71 -7.77 -1.80 14.50
N GLU A 72 -8.16 -3.03 14.16
CA GLU A 72 -7.39 -4.22 14.49
C GLU A 72 -5.99 -4.18 13.85
N ALA A 73 -5.91 -3.71 12.60
CA ALA A 73 -4.64 -3.46 11.91
C ALA A 73 -3.85 -2.24 12.43
N GLN A 74 -4.42 -1.45 13.35
CA GLN A 74 -3.82 -0.25 13.93
C GLN A 74 -3.29 0.72 12.86
N VAL A 75 -4.07 0.98 11.80
CA VAL A 75 -3.63 1.77 10.65
C VAL A 75 -3.16 3.19 11.02
N GLU A 76 -3.60 3.72 12.15
CA GLU A 76 -3.15 5.00 12.71
C GLU A 76 -1.68 4.99 13.15
N LYS A 77 -1.17 3.84 13.59
CA LYS A 77 0.22 3.67 14.07
C LYS A 77 1.18 3.24 12.97
N ALA A 78 0.67 2.64 11.90
CA ALA A 78 1.45 2.25 10.74
C ALA A 78 2.25 3.44 10.19
N THR A 79 3.38 3.20 9.54
CA THR A 79 4.17 4.26 8.90
C THR A 79 3.55 4.71 7.58
N ALA A 80 2.98 3.78 6.82
CA ALA A 80 2.20 4.05 5.60
C ALA A 80 1.09 3.02 5.40
N VAL A 81 0.08 3.39 4.62
CA VAL A 81 -1.00 2.49 4.18
C VAL A 81 -1.05 2.49 2.66
N ILE A 82 -1.07 1.28 2.06
CA ILE A 82 -1.16 1.09 0.62
C ILE A 82 -2.44 0.31 0.31
N VAL A 83 -3.35 0.92 -0.44
CA VAL A 83 -4.63 0.31 -0.82
C VAL A 83 -4.55 -0.21 -2.24
N ALA A 84 -4.49 -1.52 -2.40
CA ALA A 84 -4.15 -2.20 -3.64
C ALA A 84 -5.14 -3.30 -4.04
N THR A 85 -6.42 -3.12 -3.71
CA THR A 85 -7.48 -4.04 -4.18
C THR A 85 -7.66 -3.94 -5.71
N ASN A 86 -8.48 -4.84 -6.27
CA ASN A 86 -8.81 -4.85 -7.69
C ASN A 86 -9.94 -3.88 -8.07
N ASN A 87 -10.51 -3.14 -7.12
CA ASN A 87 -11.66 -2.26 -7.34
C ASN A 87 -11.33 -0.82 -6.91
N ASP A 88 -11.39 0.12 -7.85
CA ASP A 88 -11.06 1.52 -7.58
C ASP A 88 -12.10 2.22 -6.68
N ASN A 89 -13.36 1.79 -6.67
CA ASN A 89 -14.36 2.33 -5.72
C ASN A 89 -14.04 1.87 -4.28
N THR A 90 -13.61 0.61 -4.14
CA THR A 90 -13.15 0.09 -2.85
C THR A 90 -11.87 0.81 -2.42
N ASN A 91 -10.93 1.04 -3.34
CA ASN A 91 -9.67 1.71 -3.03
C ASN A 91 -9.87 3.15 -2.54
N ILE A 92 -10.71 3.94 -3.22
CA ILE A 92 -10.98 5.33 -2.82
C ILE A 92 -11.71 5.40 -1.48
N MET A 93 -12.67 4.50 -1.25
CA MET A 93 -13.44 4.45 -0.01
C MET A 93 -12.54 4.14 1.18
N ILE A 94 -11.71 3.09 1.09
CA ILE A 94 -10.78 2.71 2.15
C ILE A 94 -9.76 3.82 2.40
N ALA A 95 -9.18 4.40 1.34
CA ALA A 95 -8.22 5.49 1.47
C ALA A 95 -8.86 6.71 2.16
N GLN A 96 -10.12 7.04 1.86
CA GLN A 96 -10.86 8.10 2.54
C GLN A 96 -11.10 7.77 4.01
N ILE A 97 -11.54 6.56 4.35
CA ILE A 97 -11.73 6.14 5.75
C ILE A 97 -10.41 6.30 6.52
N VAL A 98 -9.31 5.82 5.96
CA VAL A 98 -7.97 5.88 6.58
C VAL A 98 -7.49 7.33 6.75
N LYS A 99 -7.67 8.20 5.75
CA LYS A 99 -7.29 9.63 5.87
C LYS A 99 -8.20 10.38 6.84
N GLU A 100 -9.51 10.20 6.75
CA GLU A 100 -10.46 11.02 7.49
C GLU A 100 -10.70 10.57 8.92
N LEU A 101 -10.79 9.27 9.17
CA LEU A 101 -11.05 8.75 10.52
C LEU A 101 -9.77 8.51 11.32
N PHE A 102 -8.72 8.00 10.67
CA PHE A 102 -7.46 7.67 11.34
C PHE A 102 -6.40 8.76 11.18
N LYS A 103 -6.73 9.86 10.47
CA LYS A 103 -5.85 11.02 10.24
C LYS A 103 -4.47 10.63 9.71
N LYS A 104 -4.43 9.57 8.90
CA LYS A 104 -3.19 9.05 8.34
C LYS A 104 -2.81 9.85 7.10
N GLU A 105 -1.64 10.48 7.12
CA GLU A 105 -1.16 11.30 6.00
C GLU A 105 -0.60 10.46 4.85
N ARG A 106 0.24 9.46 5.16
CA ARG A 106 0.90 8.60 4.17
C ARG A 106 -0.01 7.46 3.74
N VAL A 107 -0.90 7.74 2.80
CA VAL A 107 -1.83 6.77 2.20
C VAL A 107 -1.73 6.84 0.68
N ILE A 108 -1.41 5.70 0.05
CA ILE A 108 -1.37 5.57 -1.40
C ILE A 108 -2.44 4.59 -1.86
N ALA A 109 -3.24 4.96 -2.85
CA ALA A 109 -4.19 4.06 -3.49
C ALA A 109 -3.73 3.66 -4.89
N LYS A 110 -3.85 2.37 -5.20
CA LYS A 110 -3.70 1.86 -6.56
C LYS A 110 -4.89 2.30 -7.39
N LEU A 111 -4.61 2.90 -8.55
CA LEU A 111 -5.61 3.35 -9.50
C LEU A 111 -5.53 2.53 -10.80
N ASN A 112 -6.57 1.75 -11.11
CA ASN A 112 -6.60 0.98 -12.36
C ASN A 112 -7.15 1.84 -13.51
N ASP A 113 -8.21 2.61 -13.26
CA ASP A 113 -8.86 3.53 -14.19
C ASP A 113 -8.34 4.96 -13.99
N THR A 114 -7.47 5.41 -14.89
CA THR A 114 -6.82 6.72 -14.83
C THR A 114 -7.78 7.89 -15.00
N GLU A 115 -8.98 7.67 -15.59
CA GLU A 115 -9.97 8.74 -15.74
C GLU A 115 -10.49 9.25 -14.39
N ARG A 116 -10.34 8.43 -13.33
CA ARG A 116 -10.80 8.75 -11.98
C ARG A 116 -9.78 9.54 -11.15
N GLU A 117 -8.57 9.77 -11.67
CA GLU A 117 -7.48 10.43 -10.93
C GLU A 117 -7.90 11.80 -10.37
N CYS A 118 -8.71 12.56 -11.13
CA CYS A 118 -9.23 13.85 -10.70
C CYS A 118 -10.04 13.77 -9.39
N VAL A 119 -10.81 12.69 -9.20
CA VAL A 119 -11.60 12.48 -7.98
C VAL A 119 -10.69 12.21 -6.79
N TYR A 120 -9.71 11.31 -6.95
CA TYR A 120 -8.74 11.00 -5.90
C TYR A 120 -7.95 12.23 -5.47
N ARG A 121 -7.49 13.03 -6.45
CA ARG A 121 -6.75 14.27 -6.20
C ARG A 121 -7.57 15.29 -5.42
N LYS A 122 -8.85 15.47 -5.74
CA LYS A 122 -9.77 16.36 -5.01
C LYS A 122 -9.97 15.93 -3.55
N LEU A 123 -9.91 14.62 -3.30
CA LEU A 123 -9.99 14.04 -1.97
C LEU A 123 -8.62 13.99 -1.25
N GLY A 124 -7.57 14.54 -1.88
CA GLY A 124 -6.22 14.57 -1.34
C GLY A 124 -5.58 13.19 -1.19
N ILE A 125 -6.03 12.18 -1.94
CA ILE A 125 -5.45 10.83 -1.89
C ILE A 125 -4.35 10.73 -2.94
N ASP A 126 -3.15 10.32 -2.51
CA ASP A 126 -2.06 10.00 -3.42
C ASP A 126 -2.37 8.71 -4.17
N THR A 127 -2.16 8.71 -5.49
CA THR A 127 -2.45 7.56 -6.34
C THR A 127 -1.25 7.10 -7.13
N ILE A 128 -1.16 5.79 -7.33
CA ILE A 128 -0.27 5.18 -8.31
C ILE A 128 -1.11 4.36 -9.28
N SER A 129 -0.99 4.64 -10.57
CA SER A 129 -1.55 3.78 -11.62
C SER A 129 -0.44 2.94 -12.25
N PRO A 130 -0.43 1.61 -12.06
CA PRO A 130 0.56 0.74 -12.70
C PRO A 130 0.53 0.82 -14.22
N ALA A 131 -0.67 0.98 -14.82
CA ALA A 131 -0.81 1.13 -16.26
C ALA A 131 -0.19 2.43 -16.76
N ALA A 132 -0.48 3.57 -16.09
CA ALA A 132 0.12 4.85 -16.45
C ALA A 132 1.64 4.86 -16.26
N LEU A 133 2.14 4.26 -15.18
CA LEU A 133 3.59 4.12 -14.93
C LEU A 133 4.26 3.26 -16.00
N PHE A 134 3.64 2.14 -16.38
CA PHE A 134 4.19 1.27 -17.42
C PHE A 134 4.26 1.98 -18.78
N VAL A 135 3.21 2.72 -19.16
CA VAL A 135 3.22 3.54 -20.39
C VAL A 135 4.32 4.60 -20.31
N LYS A 136 4.42 5.34 -19.20
CA LYS A 136 5.46 6.36 -18.99
C LYS A 136 6.86 5.78 -19.13
N GLU A 137 7.14 4.65 -18.48
CA GLU A 137 8.44 3.98 -18.51
C GLU A 137 8.77 3.46 -19.91
N SER A 138 7.78 2.88 -20.59
CA SER A 138 7.94 2.38 -21.96
C SER A 138 8.26 3.51 -22.94
N CYS A 139 7.55 4.65 -22.83
CA CYS A 139 7.83 5.83 -23.64
C CYS A 139 9.23 6.39 -23.35
N SER A 140 9.62 6.47 -22.08
CA SER A 140 10.97 6.89 -21.68
C SER A 140 12.03 6.02 -22.34
N TRP A 141 11.90 4.70 -22.23
CA TRP A 141 12.83 3.72 -22.80
C TRP A 141 12.90 3.79 -24.33
N LEU A 142 11.76 3.91 -25.02
CA LEU A 142 11.70 4.01 -26.48
C LEU A 142 12.20 5.34 -27.03
N SER A 143 12.07 6.43 -26.27
CA SER A 143 12.50 7.77 -26.68
C SER A 143 14.00 8.03 -26.55
N GLY A 144 14.76 7.09 -25.96
CA GLY A 144 16.21 7.19 -25.85
C GLY A 144 16.72 8.22 -24.82
N ALA A 145 16.01 8.38 -23.69
CA ALA A 145 16.49 9.26 -22.62
C ALA A 145 17.64 8.61 -21.83
N GLN A 146 18.85 8.92 -22.26
CA GLN A 146 20.06 8.86 -21.45
C GLN A 146 20.05 10.07 -20.50
N GLU A 147 19.63 9.88 -19.25
CA GLU A 147 20.03 10.78 -18.17
C GLU A 147 21.34 10.25 -17.57
N ALA A 148 22.44 10.68 -18.18
CA ALA A 148 23.64 10.94 -17.40
C ALA A 148 23.31 12.11 -16.45
N VAL A 149 23.19 11.82 -15.16
CA VAL A 149 23.41 12.82 -14.13
C VAL A 149 24.63 12.37 -13.34
N ASP A 150 25.78 12.83 -13.81
CA ASP A 150 26.96 13.01 -12.97
C ASP A 150 26.61 13.99 -11.84
N VAL A 151 26.75 13.54 -10.59
CA VAL A 151 27.36 14.32 -9.50
C VAL A 151 28.23 13.39 -8.68
#